data_AF-A0A8T4UBF4-F1
#
_entry.id   AF-A0A8T4UBF4-F1
#
_cell.length_a   1.000
_cell.length_b   1.000
_cell.length_c   1.000
_cell.angle_alpha   90.00
_cell.angle_beta   90.00
_cell.angle_gamma   90.00
#
_symmetry.space_group_name_H-M   'P 1'
#
loop_
_entity.id
_entity.type
_entity.pdbx_description
1 polymer ?
#
loop_
_entity_poly.entity_id
_entity_poly.type
_entity_poly.pdbx_seq_one_letter_code
_entity_poly.pdbx_strand_id
1 'polypeptide(L)'
;MQKKKNTTWRLFDDKNLTKEDIFILINKNTLKEFAIGKIISIRMRTFGKLTKKDWKGHEKFSSENAMYTTYSGYYKQKVTKDTQVKVIKFKIEKII
;
A
#
# COMPACT_ATOMS: atom_id res chain seq x y z
N MET A 1 -16.82 -11.49 -8.58
CA MET A 1 -15.98 -10.27 -8.78
C MET A 1 -14.98 -10.13 -7.65
N GLN A 2 -13.76 -10.67 -7.80
CA GLN A 2 -12.71 -10.50 -6.80
C GLN A 2 -12.35 -9.01 -6.70
N LYS A 3 -12.44 -8.43 -5.50
CA LYS A 3 -12.11 -7.02 -5.26
C LYS A 3 -10.66 -6.76 -5.72
N LYS A 4 -10.48 -6.07 -6.86
CA LYS A 4 -9.15 -5.72 -7.38
C LYS A 4 -8.46 -4.79 -6.39
N LYS A 5 -7.42 -5.27 -5.72
CA LYS A 5 -6.54 -4.45 -4.87
C LYS A 5 -5.99 -3.30 -5.70
N ASN A 6 -6.23 -2.08 -5.26
CA ASN A 6 -5.84 -0.85 -5.97
C ASN A 6 -5.24 0.20 -5.05
N THR A 7 -4.96 -0.19 -3.81
CA THR A 7 -4.33 0.64 -2.79
C THR A 7 -3.20 -0.17 -2.15
N THR A 8 -2.04 0.47 -2.04
CA THR A 8 -0.91 -0.04 -1.27
C THR A 8 -0.50 0.98 -0.24
N TRP A 9 0.03 0.50 0.87
CA TRP A 9 0.53 1.33 1.96
C TRP A 9 2.03 1.08 2.09
N ARG A 10 2.79 2.16 2.16
CA ARG A 10 4.24 2.11 2.32
C ARG A 10 4.65 2.92 3.56
N LEU A 11 5.53 2.35 4.35
CA LEU A 11 6.14 2.98 5.53
C LEU A 11 7.63 3.16 5.23
N PHE A 12 8.24 4.15 5.89
CA PHE A 12 9.70 4.39 5.83
C PHE A 12 10.25 4.41 4.38
N ASP A 13 9.43 4.93 3.47
CA ASP A 13 9.66 4.84 2.03
C ASP A 13 10.24 6.16 1.54
N ASP A 14 11.54 6.11 1.26
CA ASP A 14 12.37 7.20 0.74
C ASP A 14 12.12 7.50 -0.75
N LYS A 15 11.39 6.62 -1.45
CA LYS A 15 11.01 6.83 -2.84
C LYS A 15 10.18 8.08 -3.01
N ASN A 16 10.63 8.94 -3.92
CA ASN A 16 9.92 10.15 -4.35
C ASN A 16 8.80 9.81 -5.34
N LEU A 17 7.80 9.06 -4.87
CA LEU A 17 6.63 8.69 -5.66
C LEU A 17 5.70 9.90 -5.80
N THR A 18 5.22 10.12 -7.01
CA THR A 18 4.29 11.21 -7.35
C THR A 18 3.04 10.70 -8.05
N LYS A 19 2.04 11.58 -8.17
CA LYS A 19 0.84 11.28 -8.97
C LYS A 19 1.25 11.14 -10.43
N GLU A 20 0.62 10.23 -11.15
CA GLU A 20 0.88 9.88 -12.55
C GLU A 20 2.13 9.03 -12.81
N ASP A 21 2.96 8.74 -11.80
CA ASP A 21 4.05 7.77 -11.92
C ASP A 21 3.54 6.41 -12.40
N ILE A 22 4.29 5.81 -13.31
CA ILE A 22 4.05 4.47 -13.85
C ILE A 22 5.01 3.50 -13.16
N PHE A 23 4.50 2.33 -12.77
CA PHE A 23 5.29 1.31 -12.10
C PHE A 23 4.88 -0.10 -12.52
N ILE A 24 5.80 -1.04 -12.38
CA ILE A 24 5.56 -2.46 -12.66
C ILE A 24 5.17 -3.16 -11.36
N LEU A 25 4.15 -4.01 -11.45
CA LEU A 25 3.72 -4.90 -10.38
C LEU A 25 4.39 -6.25 -10.57
N ILE A 26 5.09 -6.68 -9.52
CA ILE A 26 5.81 -7.95 -9.47
C ILE A 26 5.17 -8.89 -8.44
N ASN A 27 5.14 -10.19 -8.74
CA ASN A 27 4.78 -11.20 -7.77
C ASN A 27 5.95 -11.44 -6.82
N LYS A 28 5.76 -11.31 -5.51
CA LYS A 28 6.84 -11.45 -4.52
C LYS A 28 7.47 -12.85 -4.49
N ASN A 29 6.71 -13.89 -4.80
CA ASN A 29 7.17 -15.29 -4.74
C ASN A 29 7.95 -15.70 -5.99
N THR A 30 7.56 -15.21 -7.16
CA THR A 30 8.17 -15.59 -8.45
C THR A 30 9.06 -14.51 -9.05
N LEU A 31 8.98 -13.28 -8.52
CA LEU A 31 9.61 -12.06 -9.03
C LEU A 31 9.19 -11.69 -10.47
N LYS A 32 8.19 -12.37 -11.02
CA LYS A 32 7.69 -12.08 -12.37
C LYS A 32 6.78 -10.85 -12.36
N GLU A 33 6.96 -10.02 -13.38
CA GLU A 33 6.06 -8.93 -13.73
C GLU A 33 4.72 -9.49 -14.19
N PHE A 34 3.61 -8.83 -13.82
CA PHE A 34 2.27 -9.26 -14.26
C PHE A 34 1.35 -8.10 -14.65
N ALA A 35 1.72 -6.86 -14.35
CA ALA A 35 0.92 -5.69 -14.69
C ALA A 35 1.72 -4.39 -14.61
N ILE A 36 1.23 -3.38 -15.31
CA ILE A 36 1.66 -1.98 -15.22
C ILE A 36 0.58 -1.19 -14.50
N GLY A 37 0.97 -0.45 -13.47
CA GLY A 37 0.12 0.43 -12.69
C GLY A 37 0.47 1.91 -12.88
N LYS A 38 -0.51 2.78 -12.66
CA LYS A 38 -0.34 4.23 -12.59
C LYS A 38 -0.86 4.78 -11.28
N ILE A 39 -0.06 5.60 -10.59
CA ILE A 39 -0.46 6.24 -9.34
C ILE A 39 -1.50 7.33 -9.63
N ILE A 40 -2.64 7.28 -8.94
CA ILE A 40 -3.72 8.28 -9.08
C ILE A 40 -3.84 9.21 -7.87
N SER A 41 -3.31 8.79 -6.71
CA SER A 41 -3.31 9.59 -5.49
C SER A 41 -2.28 9.06 -4.51
N ILE A 42 -1.62 9.98 -3.81
CA ILE A 42 -0.77 9.70 -2.66
C ILE A 42 -1.28 10.54 -1.49
N ARG A 43 -1.36 9.95 -0.30
CA ARG A 43 -1.74 10.65 0.93
C ARG A 43 -0.85 10.19 2.07
N MET A 44 -0.32 11.15 2.84
CA MET A 44 0.38 10.85 4.07
C MET A 44 -0.61 10.90 5.24
N ARG A 45 -0.60 9.85 6.07
CA ARG A 45 -1.40 9.75 7.30
C ARG A 45 -0.57 9.09 8.39
N THR A 46 -1.09 9.08 9.62
CA THR A 46 -0.69 8.10 10.63
C THR A 46 -1.71 6.98 10.67
N PHE A 47 -1.33 5.79 11.11
CA PHE A 47 -2.27 4.65 11.14
C PHE A 47 -3.54 4.94 11.95
N GLY A 48 -3.41 5.57 13.11
CA GLY A 48 -4.54 5.92 13.98
C GLY A 48 -5.47 6.99 13.38
N LYS A 49 -5.11 7.61 12.26
CA LYS A 49 -5.91 8.60 11.52
C LYS A 49 -6.41 8.08 10.17
N LEU A 50 -6.28 6.78 9.89
CA LEU A 50 -6.77 6.18 8.65
C LEU A 50 -8.30 6.21 8.59
N THR A 51 -8.83 6.67 7.47
CA THR A 51 -10.27 6.74 7.25
C THR A 51 -10.77 5.55 6.44
N LYS A 52 -12.10 5.33 6.42
CA LYS A 52 -12.74 4.33 5.54
C LYS A 52 -12.29 4.46 4.07
N LYS A 53 -11.95 5.67 3.61
CA LYS A 53 -11.48 5.94 2.25
C LYS A 53 -10.05 5.42 2.00
N ASP A 54 -9.18 5.48 3.01
CA ASP A 54 -7.78 5.02 2.92
C ASP A 54 -7.69 3.48 2.95
N TRP A 55 -8.67 2.87 3.62
CA TRP A 55 -8.89 1.43 3.71
C TRP A 55 -9.56 0.81 2.47
N LYS A 56 -10.16 1.60 1.57
CA LYS A 56 -10.87 1.08 0.39
C LYS A 56 -9.88 0.58 -0.65
N GLY A 57 -9.93 -0.72 -0.96
CA GLY A 57 -9.06 -1.34 -1.96
C GLY A 57 -7.68 -1.75 -1.46
N HIS A 58 -7.45 -1.62 -0.14
CA HIS A 58 -6.37 -2.27 0.59
C HIS A 58 -6.89 -3.56 1.26
N GLU A 59 -5.99 -4.47 1.56
CA GLU A 59 -6.28 -5.71 2.30
C GLU A 59 -6.78 -5.41 3.71
N LYS A 60 -7.65 -6.26 4.24
CA LYS A 60 -8.20 -6.06 5.58
C LYS A 60 -7.40 -6.84 6.59
N PHE A 61 -7.17 -6.24 7.75
CA PHE A 61 -6.62 -6.92 8.91
C PHE A 61 -7.76 -7.26 9.88
N SER A 62 -7.56 -8.32 10.67
CA SER A 62 -8.50 -8.72 11.73
C SER A 62 -8.60 -7.70 12.86
N SER A 63 -7.54 -6.93 13.09
CA SER A 63 -7.50 -5.83 14.06
C SER A 63 -6.39 -4.83 13.74
N GLU A 64 -6.42 -3.66 14.39
CA GLU A 64 -5.31 -2.70 14.31
C GLU A 64 -3.99 -3.29 14.85
N ASN A 65 -4.05 -4.07 15.93
CA ASN A 65 -2.86 -4.73 16.49
C ASN A 65 -2.26 -5.73 15.49
N ALA A 66 -3.10 -6.52 14.81
CA ALA A 66 -2.63 -7.42 13.76
C ALA A 66 -1.94 -6.64 12.63
N MET A 67 -2.51 -5.52 12.20
CA MET A 67 -1.91 -4.60 11.22
C MET A 67 -0.55 -4.07 11.70
N TYR A 68 -0.45 -3.55 12.92
CA TYR A 68 0.81 -3.05 13.49
C TYR A 68 1.88 -4.14 13.54
N THR A 69 1.53 -5.35 13.99
CA THR A 69 2.44 -6.50 14.04
C THR A 69 2.91 -6.88 12.64
N THR A 70 2.01 -6.95 11.65
CA THR A 70 2.36 -7.29 10.26
C THR A 70 3.35 -6.27 9.68
N TYR A 71 3.06 -4.97 9.81
CA TYR A 71 3.96 -3.94 9.28
C TYR A 71 5.28 -3.87 10.07
N SER A 72 5.26 -4.11 11.38
CA SER A 72 6.48 -4.19 12.17
C SER A 72 7.39 -5.32 11.70
N GLY A 73 6.80 -6.47 11.34
CA GLY A 73 7.53 -7.60 10.77
C GLY A 73 8.12 -7.28 9.39
N TYR A 74 7.37 -6.60 8.52
CA TYR A 74 7.84 -6.25 7.17
C TYR A 74 9.03 -5.28 7.20
N TYR A 75 9.02 -4.32 8.11
CA TYR A 75 10.02 -3.25 8.18
C TYR A 75 11.07 -3.46 9.27
N LYS A 76 10.96 -4.54 10.07
CA LYS A 76 11.80 -4.81 11.25
C LYS A 76 11.93 -3.61 12.19
N GLN A 77 10.86 -2.82 12.30
CA GLN A 77 10.80 -1.60 13.11
C GLN A 77 9.44 -1.54 13.81
N LYS A 78 9.39 -0.98 15.01
CA LYS A 78 8.14 -0.84 15.76
C LYS A 78 7.17 0.09 15.02
N VAL A 79 6.01 -0.46 14.64
CA VAL A 79 4.90 0.30 14.06
C VAL A 79 3.81 0.46 15.10
N THR A 80 3.28 1.68 15.22
CA THR A 80 2.21 2.04 16.13
C THR A 80 1.15 2.88 15.41
N LYS A 81 0.09 3.27 16.12
CA LYS A 81 -0.92 4.21 15.64
C LYS A 81 -0.34 5.55 15.15
N ASP A 82 0.80 5.96 15.70
CA ASP A 82 1.43 7.24 15.41
C ASP A 82 2.43 7.14 14.24
N THR A 83 2.76 5.93 13.79
CA THR A 83 3.63 5.72 12.64
C THR A 83 2.99 6.24 11.36
N GLN A 84 3.78 6.98 10.58
CA GLN A 84 3.37 7.50 9.29
C GLN A 84 3.23 6.39 8.25
N VAL A 85 2.21 6.51 7.41
CA VAL A 85 1.90 5.61 6.32
C VAL A 85 1.54 6.41 5.07
N LYS A 86 2.24 6.09 3.97
CA LYS A 86 1.99 6.60 2.62
C LYS A 86 0.91 5.73 1.99
N VAL A 87 -0.31 6.25 1.90
CA VAL A 87 -1.46 5.60 1.23
C VAL A 87 -1.42 5.93 -0.25
N ILE A 88 -1.10 4.94 -1.07
CA ILE A 88 -0.93 5.08 -2.52
C ILE A 88 -2.08 4.36 -3.21
N LYS A 89 -2.89 5.12 -3.94
CA LYS A 89 -3.92 4.58 -4.83
C LYS A 89 -3.39 4.56 -6.24
N PHE A 90 -3.71 3.48 -6.93
CA PHE A 90 -3.30 3.27 -8.31
C PHE A 90 -4.43 2.62 -9.11
N LYS A 91 -4.29 2.66 -10.43
CA LYS A 91 -5.07 1.83 -11.35
C LYS A 91 -4.13 0.93 -12.14
N ILE A 92 -4.65 -0.21 -12.56
CA ILE A 92 -3.95 -1.07 -13.53
C ILE A 92 -4.20 -0.49 -14.91
N GLU A 93 -3.13 -0.14 -15.63
CA GLU A 93 -3.21 0.33 -17.01
C GLU A 93 -3.17 -0.85 -17.98
N LYS A 94 -2.31 -1.85 -17.69
CA LYS A 94 -2.09 -3.01 -18.56
C LYS A 94 -1.75 -4.27 -17.75
N ILE A 95 -2.23 -5.43 -18.19
CA ILE A 95 -1.81 -6.76 -17.69
C ILE A 95 -0.72 -7.28 -18.65
N ILE A 96 0.31 -7.93 -18.09
CA ILE A 96 1.43 -8.54 -18.83
C ILE A 96 1.34 -10.05 -18.68
#